data_AF-A0A2H5WS45-F1
#
_entry.id   AF-A0A2H5WS45-F1
#
_cell.length_a   1.000
_cell.length_b   1.000
_cell.length_c   1.000
_cell.angle_alpha   90.00
_cell.angle_beta   90.00
_cell.angle_gamma   90.00
#
_symmetry.space_group_name_H-M   'P 1'
#
loop_
_entity.id
_entity.type
_entity.pdbx_description
1 polymer ?
#
loop_
_entity_poly.entity_id
_entity_poly.type
_entity_poly.pdbx_seq_one_letter_code
_entity_poly.pdbx_strand_id
1 'polypeptide(L)'
;MAYTRSGKWWQLGLWTLALLTGVALAPRSTHIYAQWWQTRQEVHTLEQQVQALQREGVELRQQLQRLSTPTGKEALAREKGWIKPGEQPLQIVPE
;
A
#
# COMPACT_ATOMS: atom_id res chain seq x y z
N MET A 1 -67.17 23.78 -2.32
CA MET A 1 -65.72 23.88 -2.03
C MET A 1 -65.20 22.53 -1.54
N ALA A 2 -64.94 21.58 -2.44
CA ALA A 2 -64.57 20.20 -2.08
C ALA A 2 -63.30 19.69 -2.81
N TYR A 3 -62.40 20.61 -3.19
CA TYR A 3 -61.19 20.26 -3.96
C TYR A 3 -59.92 20.20 -3.09
N THR A 4 -59.98 20.60 -1.82
CA THR A 4 -58.79 20.76 -0.97
C THR A 4 -58.38 19.49 -0.22
N ARG A 5 -59.27 18.49 -0.10
CA ARG A 5 -58.96 17.22 0.57
C ARG A 5 -58.14 16.30 -0.36
N SER A 6 -58.51 16.22 -1.63
CA SER A 6 -57.86 15.38 -2.64
C SER A 6 -56.42 15.79 -2.93
N GLY A 7 -56.11 17.10 -2.89
CA GLY A 7 -54.76 17.60 -3.11
C GLY A 7 -53.75 17.17 -2.04
N LYS A 8 -54.17 17.08 -0.77
CA LYS A 8 -53.30 16.65 0.34
C LYS A 8 -52.90 15.18 0.24
N TRP A 9 -53.84 14.30 -0.12
CA TRP A 9 -53.56 12.87 -0.32
C TRP A 9 -52.68 12.63 -1.54
N TRP A 10 -52.88 13.41 -2.61
CA TRP A 10 -52.02 13.36 -3.79
C TRP A 10 -50.59 13.83 -3.49
N GLN A 11 -50.44 14.93 -2.75
CA GLN A 11 -49.13 15.41 -2.30
C GLN A 11 -48.42 14.39 -1.41
N LEU A 12 -49.14 13.77 -0.46
CA LEU A 12 -48.57 12.71 0.37
C LEU A 12 -48.09 11.53 -0.48
N GLY A 13 -48.88 11.11 -1.48
CA GLY A 13 -48.50 10.05 -2.42
C GLY A 13 -47.24 10.39 -3.24
N LEU A 14 -47.09 11.63 -3.68
CA LEU A 14 -45.88 12.09 -4.37
C LEU A 14 -44.66 12.09 -3.45
N TRP A 15 -44.82 12.51 -2.19
CA TRP A 15 -43.75 12.49 -1.19
C TRP A 15 -43.32 11.06 -0.86
N THR A 16 -44.25 10.12 -0.66
CA THR A 16 -43.90 8.71 -0.46
C THR A 16 -43.24 8.10 -1.69
N LEU A 17 -43.70 8.43 -2.90
CA LEU A 17 -43.08 7.94 -4.14
C LEU A 17 -41.64 8.46 -4.28
N ALA A 18 -41.41 9.75 -4.02
CA ALA A 18 -40.08 10.36 -4.04
C ALA A 18 -39.14 9.76 -2.98
N LEU A 19 -39.66 9.51 -1.78
CA LEU A 19 -38.90 8.89 -0.69
C LEU A 19 -38.54 7.44 -1.02
N LEU A 20 -39.50 6.67 -1.56
CA LEU A 20 -39.26 5.28 -2.00
C LEU A 20 -38.25 5.21 -3.14
N THR A 21 -38.31 6.12 -4.11
CA THR A 21 -37.31 6.16 -5.20
C THR A 21 -35.92 6.54 -4.69
N GLY A 22 -35.82 7.53 -3.79
CA GLY A 22 -34.55 7.88 -3.15
C GLY A 22 -33.94 6.73 -2.35
N VAL A 23 -34.75 6.05 -1.54
CA VAL A 23 -34.32 4.88 -0.74
C VAL A 23 -33.98 3.68 -1.62
N ALA A 24 -34.67 3.47 -2.74
CA ALA A 24 -34.37 2.36 -3.66
C ALA A 24 -33.05 2.57 -4.44
N LEU A 25 -32.69 3.82 -4.74
CA LEU A 25 -31.46 4.14 -5.47
C LEU A 25 -30.21 4.25 -4.56
N ALA A 26 -30.39 4.70 -3.31
CA ALA A 26 -29.31 4.86 -2.34
C ALA A 26 -28.42 3.61 -2.12
N PRO A 27 -28.95 2.40 -1.87
CA PRO A 27 -28.12 1.23 -1.56
C PRO A 27 -27.28 0.77 -2.76
N ARG A 28 -27.72 1.04 -3.99
CA ARG A 28 -26.92 0.72 -5.20
C ARG A 28 -25.71 1.64 -5.32
N SER A 29 -25.88 2.93 -5.03
CA SER A 29 -24.78 3.90 -5.07
C SER A 29 -23.73 3.66 -3.99
N THR A 30 -24.14 3.30 -2.77
CA THR A 30 -23.20 3.07 -1.67
C THR A 30 -22.36 1.81 -1.88
N HIS A 31 -22.96 0.74 -2.41
CA HIS A 31 -22.22 -0.49 -2.71
C HIS A 31 -21.16 -0.29 -3.80
N ILE A 32 -21.50 0.39 -4.89
CA ILE A 32 -20.54 0.68 -5.97
C ILE A 32 -19.40 1.58 -5.46
N TYR A 33 -19.73 2.59 -4.66
CA TYR A 33 -18.72 3.47 -4.08
C TYR A 33 -17.80 2.72 -3.11
N ALA A 34 -18.35 1.87 -2.24
CA ALA A 34 -17.58 1.06 -1.31
C ALA A 34 -16.64 0.09 -2.04
N GLN A 35 -17.13 -0.58 -3.08
CA GLN A 35 -16.30 -1.47 -3.92
C GLN A 35 -15.20 -0.68 -4.63
N TRP A 36 -15.52 0.46 -5.24
CA TRP A 36 -14.53 1.30 -5.88
C TRP A 36 -13.45 1.77 -4.90
N TRP A 37 -13.87 2.20 -3.71
CA TRP A 37 -12.95 2.63 -2.65
C TRP A 37 -12.03 1.50 -2.19
N GLN A 38 -12.61 0.32 -1.94
CA GLN A 38 -11.85 -0.85 -1.51
C GLN A 38 -10.82 -1.25 -2.59
N THR A 39 -11.23 -1.35 -3.86
CA THR A 39 -10.31 -1.66 -4.96
C THR A 39 -9.18 -0.63 -5.06
N ARG A 40 -9.47 0.66 -4.85
CA ARG A 40 -8.43 1.71 -4.85
C ARG A 40 -7.43 1.54 -3.70
N GLN A 41 -7.89 1.15 -2.52
CA GLN A 41 -7.00 0.87 -1.39
C GLN A 41 -6.14 -0.38 -1.64
N GLU A 42 -6.72 -1.44 -2.20
CA GLU A 42 -5.99 -2.66 -2.56
C GLU A 42 -4.89 -2.37 -3.57
N VAL A 43 -5.20 -1.63 -4.64
CA VAL A 43 -4.21 -1.22 -5.65
C VAL A 43 -3.08 -0.42 -5.03
N HIS A 44 -3.40 0.58 -4.19
CA HIS A 44 -2.37 1.38 -3.53
C HIS A 44 -1.46 0.55 -2.61
N THR A 45 -2.04 -0.42 -1.90
CA THR A 45 -1.29 -1.33 -1.02
C THR A 45 -0.36 -2.23 -1.83
N LEU A 46 -0.85 -2.77 -2.94
CA LEU A 46 -0.05 -3.59 -3.87
C LEU A 46 1.08 -2.78 -4.50
N GLU A 47 0.81 -1.54 -4.92
CA GLU A 47 1.84 -0.63 -5.46
C GLU A 47 2.95 -0.36 -4.44
N GLN A 48 2.59 -0.13 -3.18
CA GLN A 48 3.58 0.04 -2.10
C GLN A 48 4.43 -1.21 -1.89
N GLN A 49 3.84 -2.40 -1.93
CA GLN A 49 4.58 -3.66 -1.81
C GLN A 49 5.55 -3.86 -2.97
N VAL A 50 5.12 -3.59 -4.20
CA VAL A 50 6.00 -3.67 -5.39
C VAL A 50 7.17 -2.69 -5.26
N GLN A 51 6.91 -1.45 -4.82
CA GLN A 51 7.99 -0.48 -4.60
C GLN A 51 8.97 -0.92 -3.52
N ALA A 52 8.49 -1.50 -2.42
CA ALA A 52 9.34 -2.03 -1.36
C ALA A 52 10.24 -3.17 -1.88
N LEU A 53 9.65 -4.15 -2.56
CA LEU A 53 10.37 -5.28 -3.14
C LEU A 53 11.39 -4.84 -4.20
N GLN A 54 11.07 -3.83 -5.00
CA GLN A 54 12.01 -3.28 -5.97
C GLN A 54 13.22 -2.63 -5.29
N ARG A 55 13.00 -1.89 -4.18
CA ARG A 55 14.10 -1.30 -3.40
C ARG A 55 15.00 -2.38 -2.80
N GLU A 56 14.40 -3.39 -2.17
CA GLU A 56 15.15 -4.54 -1.64
C GLU A 56 15.94 -5.27 -2.73
N GLY A 57 15.33 -5.49 -3.90
CA GLY A 57 16.02 -6.11 -5.03
C GLY A 57 17.17 -5.28 -5.58
N VAL A 58 17.09 -3.95 -5.53
CA VAL A 58 18.23 -3.07 -5.88
C VAL A 58 19.33 -3.17 -4.82
N GLU A 59 18.97 -3.13 -3.54
CA GLU A 59 19.92 -3.23 -2.43
C GLU A 59 20.68 -4.56 -2.46
N LEU A 60 19.97 -5.68 -2.60
CA LEU A 60 20.56 -7.01 -2.70
C LEU A 60 21.49 -7.13 -3.90
N ARG A 61 21.12 -6.57 -5.05
CA ARG A 61 21.99 -6.53 -6.24
C ARG A 61 23.27 -5.73 -5.97
N GLN A 62 23.17 -4.61 -5.26
CA GLN A 62 24.35 -3.83 -4.87
C GLN A 62 25.24 -4.59 -3.88
N GLN A 63 24.65 -5.32 -2.93
CA GLN A 63 25.41 -6.17 -2.01
C GLN A 63 26.13 -7.29 -2.78
N LEU A 64 25.46 -7.96 -3.72
CA LEU A 64 26.07 -8.98 -4.57
C LEU A 64 27.20 -8.40 -5.44
N GLN A 65 27.03 -7.20 -5.99
CA GLN A 65 28.09 -6.51 -6.74
C GLN A 65 29.28 -6.14 -5.87
N ARG A 66 29.05 -5.69 -4.62
CA ARG A 66 30.16 -5.46 -3.67
C ARG A 66 30.91 -6.77 -3.43
N LEU A 67 30.20 -7.85 -3.15
CA LEU A 67 30.79 -9.16 -2.86
C LEU A 67 31.31 -9.90 -4.10
N SER A 68 31.04 -9.45 -5.32
CA SER A 68 31.62 -10.06 -6.52
C SER A 68 33.07 -9.61 -6.75
N THR A 69 33.46 -8.45 -6.22
CA THR A 69 34.83 -7.93 -6.30
C THR A 69 35.77 -8.59 -5.27
N PRO A 70 37.06 -8.83 -5.58
CA PRO A 70 38.03 -9.36 -4.62
C PRO A 70 38.15 -8.50 -3.35
N THR A 71 38.15 -7.18 -3.51
CA THR A 71 38.22 -6.21 -2.42
C THR A 71 36.98 -6.25 -1.53
N GLY A 72 35.78 -6.41 -2.09
CA GLY A 72 34.56 -6.56 -1.30
C GLY A 72 34.46 -7.88 -0.56
N LYS A 73 35.00 -8.99 -1.11
CA LYS A 73 35.12 -10.27 -0.40
C LYS A 73 36.11 -10.18 0.76
N GLU A 74 37.27 -9.56 0.55
CA GLU A 74 38.25 -9.33 1.61
C GLU A 74 37.69 -8.41 2.70
N ALA A 75 36.94 -7.36 2.35
CA ALA A 75 36.27 -6.49 3.32
C ALA A 75 35.26 -7.24 4.20
N LEU A 76 34.38 -8.06 3.59
CA LEU A 76 33.43 -8.89 4.33
C LEU A 76 34.15 -9.94 5.18
N ALA A 77 35.20 -10.56 4.65
CA ALA A 77 36.00 -11.53 5.40
C ALA A 77 36.63 -10.89 6.65
N ARG A 78 37.19 -9.68 6.53
CA ARG A 78 37.75 -8.95 7.68
C ARG A 78 36.67 -8.50 8.68
N GLU A 79 35.49 -8.08 8.22
CA GLU A 79 34.34 -7.79 9.10
C GLU A 79 33.92 -9.04 9.91
N LYS A 80 34.00 -10.22 9.30
CA LYS A 80 33.76 -11.52 9.98
C LYS A 80 34.96 -12.01 10.80
N GLY A 81 36.04 -11.24 10.90
CA GLY A 81 37.24 -11.57 11.67
C GLY A 81 38.16 -12.59 11.00
N TRP A 82 37.98 -12.87 9.71
CA TRP A 82 38.84 -13.76 8.96
C TRP A 82 40.07 -12.99 8.45
N ILE A 83 41.25 -13.54 8.74
CA ILE A 83 42.53 -12.96 8.35
C ILE A 83 43.14 -13.86 7.28
N LYS A 84 43.74 -13.24 6.25
CA LYS A 84 44.38 -13.97 5.16
C LYS A 84 45.58 -14.77 5.71
N PRO A 85 45.80 -16.03 5.29
CA PRO A 85 46.95 -16.81 5.73
C PRO A 85 48.25 -16.04 5.45
N GLY A 86 49.02 -15.74 6.50
CA GLY A 86 50.30 -15.01 6.41
C GLY A 86 50.23 -13.49 6.67
N GLU A 87 49.04 -12.93 6.91
CA GLU A 87 48.88 -11.52 7.30
C GLU A 87 48.93 -11.37 8.82
N GLN A 88 49.79 -10.48 9.35
CA GLN A 88 49.86 -10.20 10.78
C GLN A 88 48.82 -9.13 11.16
N PRO A 89 47.96 -9.37 12.17
CA PRO A 89 47.02 -8.37 12.63
C PRO A 89 47.79 -7.16 13.20
N LEU A 90 47.54 -5.97 12.64
CA LEU A 90 48.03 -4.71 13.18
C LEU A 90 47.41 -4.49 14.56
N GLN A 91 48.17 -4.72 15.62
CA GLN A 91 47.78 -4.33 16.98
C GLN A 91 47.94 -2.81 17.10
N ILE A 92 46.84 -2.09 17.00
CA ILE A 92 46.82 -0.66 17.32
C ILE A 92 46.83 -0.58 18.85
N VAL A 93 48.01 -0.34 19.44
CA VAL A 93 48.13 -0.05 20.87
C VAL A 93 47.63 1.39 21.08
N PRO A 94 46.57 1.62 21.88
CA PRO A 94 46.21 2.98 22.24
C PRO A 94 47.31 3.57 23.14
N GLU A 95 47.82 4.75 22.78
CA GLU A 95 48.74 5.54 23.62
C GLU A 95 48.08 6.04 24.91
#